data_AF-S4PJK1-F1
#
_entry.id   AF-S4PJK1-F1
#
_cell.length_a   1.000
_cell.length_b   1.000
_cell.length_c   1.000
_cell.angle_alpha   90.00
_cell.angle_beta   90.00
_cell.angle_gamma   90.00
#
_symmetry.space_group_name_H-M   'P 1'
#
loop_
_entity.id
_entity.type
_entity.pdbx_description
1 polymer ?
#
loop_
_entity_poly.entity_id
_entity_poly.type
_entity_poly.pdbx_seq_one_letter_code
_entity_poly.pdbx_strand_id
1 'polypeptide(L)'
;MIRSDNCKQASQIVIAMELYDDVPVEDVLFPFILQDKANMIDEYLSECPKQVRPLLTFLDRLLDKNLSVKDYAQQYIEKNKVCHVKYDKIHYKPLGKLVGRLCNKFNVPIESCKNLSRNRTTGGLRYLIHQKYIEHNVSSTVWDDLVKDSLHQSGCAQEFIDMLVDYDTNEALKWASYFKLT
;
A
#
# COMPACT_ATOMS: atom_id res chain seq x y z
N MET A 1 19.97 19.62 1.58
CA MET A 1 20.92 18.86 0.72
C MET A 1 20.23 18.04 -0.38
N ILE A 2 18.94 17.70 -0.26
CA ILE A 2 18.16 16.97 -1.29
C ILE A 2 17.53 17.95 -2.29
N ARG A 3 18.31 18.91 -2.82
CA ARG A 3 17.81 19.97 -3.72
C ARG A 3 18.49 19.97 -5.09
N SER A 4 19.52 19.16 -5.25
CA SER A 4 20.21 18.86 -6.49
C SER A 4 20.20 17.34 -6.65
N ASP A 5 20.39 16.84 -7.85
CA ASP A 5 20.29 15.42 -8.28
C ASP A 5 21.25 14.43 -7.56
N ASN A 6 21.78 14.83 -6.40
CA ASN A 6 22.71 14.14 -5.53
C ASN A 6 22.01 13.28 -4.48
N CYS A 7 20.81 12.73 -4.76
CA CYS A 7 20.08 11.88 -3.81
C CYS A 7 20.96 10.71 -3.29
N LYS A 8 21.80 10.14 -4.17
CA LYS A 8 22.77 9.11 -3.81
C LYS A 8 23.86 9.60 -2.85
N GLN A 9 24.41 10.79 -3.08
CA GLN A 9 25.41 11.34 -2.16
C GLN A 9 24.77 11.71 -0.83
N ALA A 10 23.55 12.24 -0.85
CA ALA A 10 22.80 12.52 0.38
C ALA A 10 22.57 11.25 1.19
N SER A 11 22.14 10.15 0.56
CA SER A 11 21.96 8.87 1.25
C SER A 11 23.28 8.31 1.80
N GLN A 12 24.37 8.43 1.05
CA GLN A 12 25.72 8.03 1.51
C GLN A 12 26.19 8.86 2.72
N ILE A 13 25.90 10.16 2.74
CA ILE A 13 26.25 11.03 3.86
C ILE A 13 25.43 10.68 5.10
N VAL A 14 24.12 10.45 4.94
CA VAL A 14 23.25 10.01 6.05
C VAL A 14 23.78 8.72 6.66
N ILE A 15 24.21 7.77 5.82
CA ILE A 15 24.81 6.52 6.30
C ILE A 15 26.15 6.78 7.00
N ALA A 16 27.09 7.46 6.34
CA ALA A 16 28.45 7.66 6.83
C ALA A 16 28.53 8.50 8.12
N MET A 17 27.55 9.37 8.34
CA MET A 17 27.46 10.23 9.53
C MET A 17 26.50 9.67 10.59
N GLU A 18 25.93 8.49 10.37
CA GLU A 18 24.97 7.84 11.27
C GLU A 18 23.70 8.68 11.58
N LEU A 19 23.27 9.53 10.64
CA LEU A 19 22.18 10.50 10.83
C LEU A 19 20.78 9.92 10.62
N TYR A 20 20.63 8.59 10.67
CA TYR A 20 19.35 7.93 10.33
C TYR A 20 18.23 8.23 11.33
N ASP A 21 18.56 8.61 12.56
CA ASP A 21 17.57 9.01 13.57
C ASP A 21 17.20 10.50 13.46
N ASP A 22 18.04 11.31 12.82
CA ASP A 22 17.86 12.77 12.67
C ASP A 22 17.18 13.14 11.35
N VAL A 23 17.31 12.29 10.32
CA VAL A 23 16.76 12.54 8.99
C VAL A 23 15.60 11.58 8.73
N PRO A 24 14.37 12.09 8.51
CA PRO A 24 13.23 11.27 8.15
C PRO A 24 13.52 10.39 6.93
N VAL A 25 13.18 9.11 7.00
CA VAL A 25 13.49 8.15 5.94
C VAL A 25 12.84 8.52 4.61
N GLU A 26 11.65 9.13 4.64
CA GLU A 26 10.94 9.59 3.47
C GLU A 26 11.69 10.72 2.75
N ASP A 27 12.42 11.56 3.48
CA ASP A 27 13.23 12.60 2.86
C ASP A 27 14.36 11.98 2.04
N VAL A 28 14.95 10.88 2.54
CA VAL A 28 16.04 10.17 1.84
C VAL A 28 15.53 9.29 0.71
N LEU A 29 14.49 8.50 0.94
CA LEU A 29 14.10 7.39 0.07
C LEU A 29 12.94 7.69 -0.87
N PHE A 30 12.04 8.63 -0.53
CA PHE A 30 10.94 8.96 -1.42
C PHE A 30 11.39 9.52 -2.78
N PRO A 31 12.48 10.30 -2.89
CA PRO A 31 13.04 10.68 -4.19
C PRO A 31 13.41 9.48 -5.06
N PHE A 32 14.01 8.43 -4.48
CA PHE A 32 14.33 7.21 -5.22
C PHE A 32 13.09 6.45 -5.68
N ILE A 33 12.02 6.47 -4.88
CA ILE A 33 10.73 5.89 -5.25
C ILE A 33 10.13 6.64 -6.44
N LEU A 34 10.14 7.98 -6.39
CA LEU A 34 9.66 8.84 -7.47
C LEU A 34 10.49 8.67 -8.76
N GLN A 35 11.76 8.27 -8.65
CA GLN A 35 12.67 8.02 -9.78
C GLN A 35 12.69 6.54 -10.24
N ASP A 36 11.90 5.66 -9.62
CA ASP A 36 11.90 4.20 -9.86
C ASP A 36 13.28 3.53 -9.68
N LYS A 37 14.06 4.00 -8.70
CA LYS A 37 15.42 3.51 -8.40
C LYS A 37 15.40 2.46 -7.27
N ALA A 38 14.73 1.34 -7.52
CA ALA A 38 14.56 0.26 -6.52
C ALA A 38 15.88 -0.23 -5.90
N ASN A 39 16.96 -0.33 -6.69
CA ASN A 39 18.27 -0.79 -6.19
C ASN A 39 18.83 0.12 -5.09
N MET A 40 18.63 1.45 -5.19
CA MET A 40 19.13 2.41 -4.19
C MET A 40 18.36 2.32 -2.88
N ILE A 41 17.05 2.06 -2.96
CA ILE A 41 16.20 1.84 -1.78
C ILE A 41 16.69 0.58 -1.04
N ASP A 42 16.91 -0.49 -1.79
CA ASP A 42 17.32 -1.78 -1.27
C ASP A 42 18.72 -1.73 -0.63
N GLU A 43 19.67 -1.02 -1.26
CA GLU A 43 21.02 -0.76 -0.72
C GLU A 43 20.92 -0.02 0.62
N TYR A 44 20.21 1.12 0.66
CA TYR A 44 20.08 1.92 1.88
C TYR A 44 19.43 1.15 3.03
N LEU A 45 18.35 0.42 2.77
CA LEU A 45 17.66 -0.35 3.81
C LEU A 45 18.46 -1.56 4.30
N SER A 46 19.37 -2.09 3.48
CA SER A 46 20.26 -3.18 3.90
C SER A 46 21.34 -2.67 4.84
N GLU A 47 21.87 -1.45 4.59
CA GLU A 47 22.80 -0.77 5.49
C GLU A 47 22.10 -0.22 6.75
N CYS A 48 20.81 0.12 6.66
CA CYS A 48 20.02 0.68 7.76
C CYS A 48 18.70 -0.06 8.00
N PRO A 49 18.70 -1.32 8.49
CA PRO A 49 17.48 -2.13 8.64
C PRO A 49 16.41 -1.52 9.56
N LYS A 50 16.82 -0.69 10.53
CA LYS A 50 15.90 0.03 11.42
C LYS A 50 14.94 0.95 10.67
N GLN A 51 15.33 1.44 9.49
CA GLN A 51 14.54 2.35 8.66
C GLN A 51 13.48 1.66 7.80
N VAL A 52 13.47 0.31 7.75
CA VAL A 52 12.45 -0.46 7.01
C VAL A 52 11.05 -0.18 7.54
N ARG A 53 10.84 -0.24 8.86
CA ARG A 53 9.52 -0.02 9.47
C ARG A 53 9.04 1.43 9.31
N PRO A 54 9.86 2.47 9.58
CA PRO A 54 9.53 3.85 9.26
C PRO A 54 9.10 4.04 7.80
N LEU A 55 9.86 3.49 6.84
CA LEU A 55 9.53 3.65 5.43
C LEU A 55 8.21 2.96 5.09
N LEU A 56 8.01 1.70 5.53
CA LEU A 56 6.77 0.98 5.28
C LEU A 56 5.56 1.70 5.88
N THR A 57 5.71 2.30 7.06
CA THR A 57 4.64 3.09 7.70
C THR A 57 4.28 4.32 6.87
N PHE A 58 5.29 5.04 6.39
CA PHE A 58 5.11 6.19 5.51
C PHE A 58 4.41 5.79 4.19
N LEU A 59 4.89 4.75 3.52
CA LEU A 59 4.32 4.30 2.25
C LEU A 59 2.91 3.72 2.43
N ASP A 60 2.65 3.01 3.53
CA ASP A 60 1.31 2.49 3.83
C ASP A 60 0.32 3.63 4.09
N ARG A 61 0.72 4.73 4.74
CA ARG A 61 -0.13 5.93 4.85
C ARG A 61 -0.52 6.50 3.48
N LEU A 62 0.41 6.48 2.52
CA LEU A 62 0.11 6.94 1.16
C LEU A 62 -0.90 6.03 0.44
N LEU A 63 -1.10 4.80 0.90
CA LEU A 63 -2.10 3.87 0.38
C LEU A 63 -3.50 4.09 0.99
N ASP A 64 -3.70 5.08 1.86
CA ASP A 64 -5.03 5.44 2.35
C ASP A 64 -5.92 5.93 1.19
N LYS A 65 -7.14 5.38 1.07
CA LYS A 65 -8.12 5.76 0.05
C LYS A 65 -8.54 7.24 0.11
N ASN A 66 -8.40 7.87 1.28
CA ASN A 66 -8.72 9.28 1.49
C ASN A 66 -7.56 10.21 1.11
N LEU A 67 -6.40 9.66 0.73
CA LEU A 67 -5.21 10.42 0.38
C LEU A 67 -4.90 10.26 -1.12
N SER A 68 -4.76 11.40 -1.80
CA SER A 68 -4.29 11.43 -3.18
C SER A 68 -2.77 11.31 -3.23
N VAL A 69 -2.25 10.12 -3.56
CA VAL A 69 -0.81 9.88 -3.75
C VAL A 69 -0.22 10.86 -4.76
N LYS A 70 -0.98 11.20 -5.80
CA LYS A 70 -0.55 12.13 -6.84
C LYS A 70 -0.35 13.54 -6.29
N ASP A 71 -1.31 14.04 -5.51
CA ASP A 71 -1.22 15.39 -4.95
C ASP A 71 -0.10 15.48 -3.92
N TYR A 72 0.03 14.46 -3.06
CA TYR A 72 1.14 14.37 -2.12
C TYR A 72 2.50 14.37 -2.83
N ALA A 73 2.64 13.53 -3.86
CA ALA A 73 3.87 13.44 -4.63
C ALA A 73 4.17 14.76 -5.35
N GLN A 74 3.17 15.41 -5.94
CA GLN A 74 3.33 16.69 -6.62
C GLN A 74 3.86 17.77 -5.66
N GLN A 75 3.24 17.92 -4.49
CA GLN A 75 3.70 18.86 -3.46
C GLN A 75 5.13 18.56 -3.01
N TYR A 76 5.46 17.27 -2.83
CA TYR A 76 6.80 16.84 -2.45
C TYR A 76 7.83 17.17 -3.54
N ILE A 77 7.50 16.90 -4.80
CA ILE A 77 8.36 17.16 -5.97
C ILE A 77 8.67 18.64 -6.08
N GLU A 78 7.66 19.51 -5.96
CA GLU A 78 7.81 20.96 -6.04
C GLU A 78 8.66 21.51 -4.89
N LYS A 79 8.35 21.10 -3.65
CA LYS A 79 9.05 21.54 -2.44
C LYS A 79 10.54 21.16 -2.47
N ASN A 80 10.85 19.94 -2.91
CA ASN A 80 12.20 19.38 -2.87
C ASN A 80 12.95 19.48 -4.20
N LYS A 81 12.30 19.98 -5.26
CA LYS A 81 12.86 20.08 -6.63
C LYS A 81 13.39 18.74 -7.13
N VAL A 82 12.58 17.68 -6.99
CA VAL A 82 12.97 16.32 -7.41
C VAL A 82 12.98 16.24 -8.95
N CYS A 83 14.11 15.81 -9.52
CA CYS A 83 14.29 15.64 -10.96
C CYS A 83 14.02 14.18 -11.40
N HIS A 84 13.86 13.96 -12.71
CA HIS A 84 13.76 12.63 -13.34
C HIS A 84 12.63 11.73 -12.80
N VAL A 85 11.53 12.35 -12.40
CA VAL A 85 10.36 11.68 -11.83
C VAL A 85 9.65 10.80 -12.86
N LYS A 86 9.29 9.58 -12.46
CA LYS A 86 8.49 8.61 -13.21
C LYS A 86 7.01 8.75 -12.85
N TYR A 87 6.35 9.75 -13.41
CA TYR A 87 4.95 10.05 -13.11
C TYR A 87 3.98 8.89 -13.40
N ASP A 88 4.31 8.01 -14.35
CA ASP A 88 3.53 6.80 -14.65
C ASP A 88 3.52 5.79 -13.49
N LYS A 89 4.45 5.90 -12.54
CA LYS A 89 4.53 5.03 -11.34
C LYS A 89 3.87 5.64 -10.11
N ILE A 90 3.46 6.91 -10.16
CA ILE A 90 2.88 7.63 -9.02
C ILE A 90 1.38 7.35 -8.95
N HIS A 91 1.04 6.12 -8.58
CA HIS A 91 -0.33 5.75 -8.26
C HIS A 91 -0.37 4.54 -7.35
N TYR A 92 -1.58 4.25 -6.86
CA TYR A 92 -1.85 3.24 -5.85
C TYR A 92 -1.22 1.85 -6.14
N LYS A 93 -1.31 1.37 -7.39
CA LYS A 93 -0.95 -0.01 -7.75
C LYS A 93 0.57 -0.27 -7.73
N PRO A 94 1.43 0.54 -8.38
CA PRO A 94 2.89 0.45 -8.24
C PRO A 94 3.35 0.62 -6.81
N LEU A 95 2.77 1.58 -6.08
CA LEU A 95 3.14 1.81 -4.69
C LEU A 95 2.80 0.60 -3.80
N GLY A 96 1.60 0.03 -3.93
CA GLY A 96 1.22 -1.18 -3.21
C GLY A 96 2.07 -2.41 -3.57
N LYS A 97 2.54 -2.51 -4.82
CA LYS A 97 3.52 -3.53 -5.23
C LYS A 97 4.87 -3.32 -4.55
N LEU A 98 5.35 -2.07 -4.47
CA LEU A 98 6.59 -1.73 -3.79
C LEU A 98 6.53 -2.08 -2.30
N VAL A 99 5.47 -1.66 -1.60
CA VAL A 99 5.29 -1.99 -0.18
C VAL A 99 5.28 -3.50 0.04
N GLY A 100 4.50 -4.25 -0.76
CA GLY A 100 4.48 -5.71 -0.67
C GLY A 100 5.85 -6.37 -0.94
N ARG A 101 6.60 -5.86 -1.92
CA ARG A 101 7.97 -6.32 -2.24
C ARG A 101 8.91 -6.10 -1.05
N LEU A 102 8.85 -4.92 -0.42
CA LEU A 102 9.66 -4.57 0.74
C LEU A 102 9.29 -5.42 1.96
N CYS A 103 8.00 -5.62 2.23
CA CYS A 103 7.53 -6.54 3.27
C CYS A 103 8.13 -7.93 3.11
N ASN A 104 8.05 -8.50 1.90
CA ASN A 104 8.62 -9.82 1.62
C ASN A 104 10.15 -9.84 1.77
N LYS A 105 10.85 -8.84 1.22
CA LYS A 105 12.32 -8.78 1.24
C LYS A 105 12.88 -8.67 2.66
N PHE A 106 12.23 -7.90 3.52
CA PHE A 106 12.70 -7.62 4.87
C PHE A 106 11.92 -8.40 5.96
N ASN A 107 11.19 -9.45 5.57
CA ASN A 107 10.40 -10.32 6.46
C ASN A 107 9.46 -9.55 7.42
N VAL A 108 8.81 -8.50 6.90
CA VAL A 108 7.81 -7.74 7.64
C VAL A 108 6.42 -8.29 7.29
N PRO A 109 5.61 -8.73 8.27
CA PRO A 109 4.24 -9.19 8.02
C PRO A 109 3.44 -8.12 7.30
N ILE A 110 2.78 -8.48 6.20
CA ILE A 110 2.01 -7.52 5.40
C ILE A 110 0.81 -6.97 6.16
N GLU A 111 0.30 -7.73 7.11
CA GLU A 111 -0.78 -7.38 8.03
C GLU A 111 -0.42 -6.18 8.91
N SER A 112 0.88 -5.87 9.05
CA SER A 112 1.33 -4.64 9.71
C SER A 112 1.11 -3.37 8.85
N CYS A 113 0.94 -3.52 7.54
CA CYS A 113 0.58 -2.46 6.60
C CYS A 113 -0.94 -2.45 6.40
N LYS A 114 -1.65 -1.69 7.25
CA LYS A 114 -3.11 -1.70 7.35
C LYS A 114 -3.79 -1.30 6.04
N ASN A 115 -3.30 -0.26 5.38
CA ASN A 115 -3.92 0.23 4.15
C ASN A 115 -3.68 -0.74 3.00
N LEU A 116 -2.45 -1.23 2.81
CA LEU A 116 -2.15 -2.23 1.79
C LEU A 116 -3.00 -3.50 2.00
N SER A 117 -3.05 -4.00 3.22
CA SER A 117 -3.82 -5.20 3.58
C SER A 117 -5.30 -5.01 3.25
N ARG A 118 -5.93 -3.96 3.77
CA ARG A 118 -7.33 -3.60 3.50
C ARG A 118 -7.64 -3.52 2.01
N ASN A 119 -6.77 -2.85 1.25
CA ASN A 119 -6.97 -2.66 -0.18
C ASN A 119 -6.80 -3.96 -0.98
N ARG A 120 -5.91 -4.87 -0.56
CA ARG A 120 -5.81 -6.21 -1.15
C ARG A 120 -7.07 -7.02 -0.88
N THR A 121 -7.55 -7.04 0.37
CA THR A 121 -8.80 -7.73 0.73
C THR A 121 -9.98 -7.17 -0.07
N THR A 122 -10.14 -5.86 -0.11
CA THR A 122 -11.22 -5.20 -0.85
C THR A 122 -11.16 -5.50 -2.35
N GLY A 123 -9.96 -5.51 -2.94
CA GLY A 123 -9.76 -5.90 -4.34
C GLY A 123 -10.12 -7.36 -4.61
N GLY A 124 -9.73 -8.26 -3.70
CA GLY A 124 -10.08 -9.69 -3.78
C GLY A 124 -11.59 -9.93 -3.67
N LEU A 125 -12.25 -9.22 -2.76
CA LEU A 125 -13.71 -9.30 -2.58
C LEU A 125 -14.47 -8.77 -3.81
N ARG A 126 -14.00 -7.66 -4.41
CA ARG A 126 -14.57 -7.14 -5.66
C ARG A 126 -14.43 -8.15 -6.80
N TYR A 127 -13.29 -8.81 -6.90
CA TYR A 127 -13.09 -9.88 -7.86
C TYR A 127 -14.05 -11.05 -7.57
N LEU A 128 -14.19 -11.47 -6.31
CA LEU A 128 -15.11 -12.54 -5.93
C LEU A 128 -16.57 -12.22 -6.28
N ILE A 129 -17.02 -10.98 -6.06
CA ILE A 129 -18.35 -10.50 -6.49
C ILE A 129 -18.50 -10.64 -8.01
N HIS A 130 -17.51 -10.19 -8.78
CA HIS A 130 -17.51 -10.33 -10.24
C HIS A 130 -17.61 -11.80 -10.69
N GLN A 131 -16.82 -12.69 -10.06
CA GLN A 131 -16.85 -14.12 -10.33
C GLN A 131 -18.24 -14.74 -10.09
N LYS A 132 -18.90 -14.37 -8.99
CA LYS A 132 -20.25 -14.88 -8.65
C LYS A 132 -21.35 -14.33 -9.57
N TYR A 133 -21.40 -13.02 -9.75
CA TYR A 133 -22.56 -12.34 -10.35
C TYR A 133 -22.43 -12.04 -11.84
N ILE A 134 -21.20 -12.00 -12.39
CA ILE A 134 -20.96 -11.71 -13.81
C ILE A 134 -20.51 -12.99 -14.53
N GLU A 135 -19.55 -13.72 -13.97
CA GLU A 135 -19.01 -14.94 -14.62
C GLU A 135 -19.75 -16.23 -14.23
N HIS A 136 -20.56 -16.20 -13.17
CA HIS A 136 -21.35 -17.33 -12.66
C HIS A 136 -20.54 -18.62 -12.45
N ASN A 137 -19.27 -18.49 -12.07
CA ASN A 137 -18.35 -19.62 -11.93
C ASN A 137 -18.06 -19.99 -10.46
N VAL A 138 -18.75 -19.37 -9.50
CA VAL A 138 -18.66 -19.66 -8.06
C VAL A 138 -20.01 -20.15 -7.55
N SER A 139 -20.05 -21.37 -7.00
CA SER A 139 -21.25 -21.90 -6.34
C SER A 139 -21.50 -21.20 -5.00
N SER A 140 -22.74 -21.23 -4.52
CA SER A 140 -23.12 -20.56 -3.26
C SER A 140 -22.34 -21.07 -2.03
N THR A 141 -22.00 -22.36 -1.98
CA THR A 141 -21.22 -22.94 -0.88
C THR A 141 -19.78 -22.44 -0.89
N VAL A 142 -19.14 -22.46 -2.07
CA VAL A 142 -17.77 -21.96 -2.24
C VAL A 142 -17.70 -20.46 -1.98
N TRP A 143 -18.72 -19.71 -2.40
CA TRP A 143 -18.85 -18.28 -2.11
C TRP A 143 -18.83 -18.00 -0.59
N ASP A 144 -19.64 -18.71 0.19
CA ASP A 144 -19.75 -18.47 1.63
C ASP A 144 -18.42 -18.70 2.36
N ASP A 145 -17.68 -19.73 1.97
CA ASP A 145 -16.38 -20.04 2.57
C ASP A 145 -15.33 -18.98 2.17
N LEU A 146 -15.27 -18.61 0.88
CA LEU A 146 -14.33 -17.59 0.39
C LEU A 146 -14.57 -16.21 1.01
N VAL A 147 -15.83 -15.83 1.24
CA VAL A 147 -16.17 -14.56 1.91
C VAL A 147 -15.74 -14.60 3.38
N LYS A 148 -16.01 -15.69 4.11
CA LYS A 148 -15.59 -15.83 5.52
C LYS A 148 -14.07 -15.77 5.66
N ASP A 149 -13.35 -16.49 4.82
CA ASP A 149 -11.89 -16.52 4.82
C ASP A 149 -11.30 -15.14 4.49
N SER A 150 -11.83 -14.47 3.46
CA SER A 150 -11.34 -13.15 3.04
C SER A 150 -11.60 -12.06 4.08
N LEU A 151 -12.71 -12.16 4.81
CA LEU A 151 -13.10 -11.17 5.81
C LEU A 151 -12.56 -11.46 7.21
N HIS A 152 -12.01 -12.65 7.44
CA HIS A 152 -11.38 -13.01 8.70
C HIS A 152 -10.29 -11.98 9.07
N GLN A 153 -10.51 -11.23 10.15
CA GLN A 153 -9.59 -10.20 10.69
C GLN A 153 -9.30 -8.98 9.78
N SER A 154 -9.99 -8.83 8.65
CA SER A 154 -9.69 -7.76 7.68
C SER A 154 -10.25 -6.37 8.03
N GLY A 155 -11.29 -6.31 8.87
CA GLY A 155 -12.07 -5.07 9.11
C GLY A 155 -12.80 -4.52 7.87
N CYS A 156 -12.84 -5.27 6.76
CA CYS A 156 -13.41 -4.84 5.48
C CYS A 156 -14.90 -5.19 5.29
N ALA A 157 -15.57 -5.70 6.33
CA ALA A 157 -16.93 -6.24 6.22
C ALA A 157 -17.95 -5.18 5.76
N GLN A 158 -17.85 -3.95 6.26
CA GLN A 158 -18.73 -2.87 5.81
C GLN A 158 -18.53 -2.56 4.32
N GLU A 159 -17.27 -2.40 3.88
CA GLU A 159 -16.97 -2.09 2.47
C GLU A 159 -17.42 -3.23 1.54
N PHE A 160 -17.32 -4.47 2.00
CA PHE A 160 -17.85 -5.62 1.27
C PHE A 160 -19.36 -5.53 1.06
N ILE A 161 -20.11 -5.23 2.12
CA ILE A 161 -21.57 -5.08 2.07
C ILE A 161 -21.93 -3.93 1.12
N ASP A 162 -21.28 -2.78 1.25
CA ASP A 162 -21.51 -1.62 0.38
C ASP A 162 -21.31 -1.97 -1.10
N MET A 163 -20.26 -2.74 -1.43
CA MET A 163 -20.04 -3.22 -2.80
C MET A 163 -21.07 -4.25 -3.27
N LEU A 164 -21.58 -5.08 -2.36
CA LEU A 164 -22.48 -6.19 -2.68
C LEU A 164 -23.93 -5.74 -2.89
N VAL A 165 -24.35 -4.65 -2.23
CA VAL A 165 -25.72 -4.09 -2.36
C VAL A 165 -26.07 -3.78 -3.82
N ASP A 166 -25.11 -3.32 -4.61
CA ASP A 166 -25.28 -3.01 -6.04
C ASP A 166 -25.59 -4.24 -6.90
N TYR A 167 -25.32 -5.46 -6.40
CA TYR A 167 -25.51 -6.72 -7.12
C TYR A 167 -26.64 -7.56 -6.52
N ASP A 168 -26.71 -7.66 -5.19
CA ASP A 168 -27.65 -8.53 -4.49
C ASP A 168 -27.89 -8.03 -3.06
N THR A 169 -28.99 -7.29 -2.89
CA THR A 169 -29.37 -6.73 -1.60
C THR A 169 -29.70 -7.81 -0.56
N ASN A 170 -30.23 -8.97 -0.96
CA ASN A 170 -30.58 -10.03 -0.03
C ASN A 170 -29.33 -10.71 0.53
N GLU A 171 -28.34 -10.99 -0.33
CA GLU A 171 -27.05 -11.52 0.11
C GLU A 171 -26.30 -10.49 0.98
N ALA A 172 -26.37 -9.19 0.63
CA ALA A 172 -25.81 -8.13 1.46
C ALA A 172 -26.41 -8.10 2.88
N LEU A 173 -27.73 -8.23 3.01
CA LEU A 173 -28.42 -8.31 4.31
C LEU A 173 -28.02 -9.55 5.12
N LYS A 174 -27.87 -10.70 4.46
CA LYS A 174 -27.36 -11.94 5.09
C LYS A 174 -25.99 -11.70 5.72
N TRP A 175 -25.06 -11.08 4.98
CA TRP A 175 -23.71 -10.79 5.52
C TRP A 175 -23.72 -9.68 6.58
N ALA A 176 -24.54 -8.64 6.42
CA ALA A 176 -24.71 -7.60 7.44
C ALA A 176 -25.17 -8.21 8.77
N SER A 177 -26.12 -9.14 8.72
CA SER A 177 -26.60 -9.88 9.89
C SER A 177 -25.51 -10.79 10.48
N TYR A 178 -24.78 -11.51 9.62
CA TYR A 178 -23.68 -12.40 10.05
C TYR A 178 -22.56 -11.64 10.77
N PHE A 179 -22.19 -10.46 10.27
CA PHE A 179 -21.13 -9.61 10.84
C PHE A 179 -21.62 -8.66 11.94
N LYS A 180 -22.92 -8.67 12.28
CA LYS A 180 -23.54 -7.80 13.30
C LYS A 180 -23.34 -6.31 13.00
N LEU A 181 -23.54 -5.92 11.75
CA LEU A 181 -23.45 -4.53 11.27
C LEU A 181 -24.82 -3.83 11.15
N THR A 182 -25.87 -4.52 11.61
CA THR A 182 -27.27 -4.08 11.77
C THR A 182 -27.70 -4.30 13.19
#